data_AF-A0A855K7J3-F1
#
_entry.id   AF-A0A855K7J3-F1
#
_cell.length_a   1.000
_cell.length_b   1.000
_cell.length_c   1.000
_cell.angle_alpha   90.00
_cell.angle_beta   90.00
_cell.angle_gamma   90.00
#
_symmetry.space_group_name_H-M   'P 1'
#
loop_
_entity.id
_entity.type
_entity.pdbx_description
1 polymer ?
#
loop_
_entity_poly.entity_id
_entity_poly.type
_entity_poly.pdbx_seq_one_letter_code
_entity_poly.pdbx_strand_id
1 'polypeptide(L)' 'VPTGSQWLHEVKYDGYRALIAVAKGKATVFTRSGLDWTDKFQAIADAVARLPVKTALFDGEIVAFKEGRPDFSTLK' A
#
# COMPACT_ATOMS: atom_id res chain seq x y z
N VAL A 1 -6.43 7.81 -23.13
CA VAL A 1 -5.88 8.43 -21.91
C VAL A 1 -5.31 9.81 -22.27
N PRO A 2 -5.29 10.78 -21.34
CA PRO A 2 -4.70 12.10 -21.60
C PRO A 2 -3.24 12.01 -22.05
N THR A 3 -2.81 12.94 -22.90
CA THR A 3 -1.45 12.93 -23.48
C THR A 3 -0.65 14.16 -23.04
N GLY A 4 0.68 14.08 -23.11
CA GLY A 4 1.60 15.19 -22.82
C GLY A 4 2.33 15.05 -21.48
N SER A 5 3.33 15.91 -21.26
CA SER A 5 4.25 15.83 -20.11
C SER A 5 3.61 16.18 -18.76
N GLN A 6 2.38 16.69 -18.74
CA GLN A 6 1.65 17.02 -17.52
C GLN A 6 0.94 15.80 -16.90
N TRP A 7 1.00 14.63 -17.56
CA TRP A 7 0.28 13.43 -17.15
C TRP A 7 1.24 12.29 -16.83
N LEU A 8 1.12 11.75 -15.63
CA LEU A 8 1.72 10.48 -15.24
C LEU A 8 0.66 9.37 -15.34
N HIS A 9 1.06 8.20 -15.84
CA HIS A 9 0.19 7.04 -15.94
C HIS A 9 0.69 5.94 -15.02
N GLU A 10 -0.19 5.43 -14.16
CA GLU A 10 0.09 4.34 -13.24
C GLU A 10 -0.81 3.14 -13.57
N VAL A 11 -0.33 1.94 -13.23
CA VAL A 11 -1.12 0.72 -13.36
C VAL A 11 -2.27 0.77 -12.37
N LYS A 12 -3.50 0.59 -12.84
CA LYS A 12 -4.64 0.35 -11.95
C LYS A 12 -4.56 -1.08 -11.42
N TYR A 13 -4.21 -1.21 -10.15
CA TYR A 13 -4.33 -2.48 -9.43
C TYR A 13 -5.76 -2.71 -8.92
N ASP A 14 -6.08 -3.97 -8.64
CA ASP A 14 -7.31 -4.37 -7.96
C ASP A 14 -6.92 -5.01 -6.63
N GLY A 15 -7.24 -4.34 -5.53
CA GLY A 15 -6.67 -4.63 -4.21
C GLY A 15 -7.41 -3.94 -3.08
N TYR A 16 -6.74 -3.82 -1.93
CA TYR A 16 -7.22 -2.98 -0.83
C TYR A 16 -6.43 -1.68 -0.79
N ARG A 17 -7.09 -0.56 -1.08
CA ARG A 17 -6.51 0.76 -0.80
C ARG A 17 -6.19 0.89 0.68
N ALA A 18 -4.94 1.22 0.98
CA ALA A 18 -4.45 1.41 2.33
C ALA A 18 -3.59 2.67 2.45
N LEU A 19 -3.69 3.31 3.61
CA LEU A 19 -2.74 4.33 4.04
C LEU A 19 -1.76 3.70 5.03
N ILE A 20 -0.46 3.94 4.86
CA ILE A 20 0.55 3.43 5.79
C ILE A 20 1.26 4.62 6.41
N ALA A 21 0.98 4.85 7.70
CA ALA A 21 1.61 5.92 8.47
C ALA A 21 2.89 5.39 9.13
N VAL A 22 4.02 6.04 8.88
CA VAL A 22 5.29 5.75 9.56
C VAL A 22 5.62 6.88 10.51
N ALA A 23 5.94 6.54 11.75
CA ALA A 23 6.54 7.46 12.71
C ALA A 23 7.45 6.71 13.68
N LYS A 24 8.65 7.26 13.91
CA LYS A 24 9.61 6.74 14.92
C LYS A 24 9.90 5.23 14.75
N GLY A 25 10.08 4.77 13.51
CA GLY A 25 10.40 3.37 13.20
C GLY A 25 9.25 2.40 13.38
N LYS A 26 8.00 2.89 13.50
CA LYS A 26 6.79 2.07 13.50
C LYS A 26 5.93 2.44 12.30
N ALA A 27 5.29 1.44 11.70
CA ALA A 27 4.31 1.63 10.65
C ALA A 27 2.94 1.11 11.11
N THR A 28 1.88 1.83 10.76
CA THR A 28 0.48 1.45 11.01
C THR A 28 -0.26 1.45 9.68
N VAL A 29 -0.99 0.37 9.39
CA VAL A 29 -1.73 0.19 8.14
C VAL A 29 -3.20 0.52 8.39
N PHE A 30 -3.73 1.51 7.69
CA PHE A 30 -5.11 1.92 7.76
C PHE A 30 -5.86 1.57 6.48
N THR A 31 -7.09 1.08 6.60
CA THR A 31 -8.00 0.94 5.45
C THR A 31 -8.44 2.31 4.94
N ARG A 32 -9.07 2.33 3.76
CA ARG A 32 -9.81 3.51 3.28
C ARG A 32 -10.83 4.07 4.29
N SER A 33 -11.40 3.23 5.15
CA SER A 33 -12.35 3.64 6.20
C SER A 33 -11.70 3.97 7.55
N GLY A 34 -10.36 3.93 7.64
CA GLY A 34 -9.61 4.28 8.84
C GLY A 34 -9.49 3.16 9.88
N LEU A 35 -9.83 1.91 9.53
CA LEU A 35 -9.62 0.77 10.41
C LEU A 35 -8.14 0.41 10.45
N ASP A 36 -7.61 0.11 11.64
CA ASP A 36 -6.26 -0.40 11.81
C ASP A 36 -6.21 -1.87 11.38
N TRP A 37 -5.46 -2.15 10.31
CA TRP A 37 -5.20 -3.46 9.74
C TRP A 37 -3.71 -3.84 9.84
N THR A 38 -2.98 -3.24 10.78
CA THR A 38 -1.55 -3.51 10.97
C THR A 38 -1.30 -5.00 11.21
N ASP A 39 -2.05 -5.64 12.11
CA ASP A 39 -1.91 -7.08 12.38
C ASP A 39 -2.17 -7.94 11.14
N LYS A 40 -3.16 -7.55 10.33
CA LYS A 40 -3.54 -8.25 9.11
C LYS A 40 -2.45 -8.17 8.04
N PHE A 41 -1.74 -7.04 7.97
CA PHE A 41 -0.68 -6.77 6.99
C PHE A 41 0.68 -6.52 7.64
N GLN A 42 1.00 -7.25 8.71
CA GLN A 42 2.20 -7.03 9.53
C GLN A 42 3.48 -7.06 8.70
N ALA A 43 3.59 -7.99 7.74
CA ALA A 43 4.75 -8.09 6.86
C ALA A 43 4.98 -6.81 6.02
N ILE A 44 3.90 -6.15 5.60
CA ILE A 44 3.96 -4.88 4.88
C ILE A 44 4.34 -3.76 5.86
N ALA A 45 3.71 -3.71 7.03
CA ALA A 45 4.03 -2.72 8.06
C ALA A 45 5.53 -2.78 8.42
N ASP A 46 6.06 -3.97 8.68
CA ASP A 46 7.48 -4.18 9.00
C ASP A 46 8.40 -3.74 7.86
N ALA A 47 8.02 -4.01 6.61
CA ALA A 47 8.80 -3.59 5.44
C ALA A 47 8.85 -2.07 5.31
N VAL A 48 7.71 -1.41 5.45
CA VAL A 48 7.62 0.06 5.35
C VAL A 48 8.31 0.74 6.53
N ALA A 49 8.24 0.16 7.73
CA ALA A 49 8.94 0.68 8.92
C ALA A 49 10.47 0.70 8.78
N ARG A 50 11.05 -0.15 7.92
CA ARG A 50 12.49 -0.19 7.63
C ARG A 50 12.95 0.83 6.59
N LEU A 51 12.03 1.54 5.93
CA LEU A 51 12.41 2.58 4.97
C LEU A 51 13.18 3.72 5.67
N PRO A 52 14.15 4.36 5.00
CA PRO A 52 14.99 5.40 5.60
C PRO A 52 14.25 6.75 5.72
N VAL A 53 13.11 6.76 6.41
CA VAL A 53 12.25 7.92 6.63
C VAL A 53 11.94 8.07 8.12
N LYS A 54 11.87 9.32 8.62
CA LYS A 54 11.54 9.59 10.02
C LYS A 54 10.03 9.56 10.27
N THR A 55 9.29 10.21 9.37
CA THR A 55 7.83 10.29 9.36
C THR A 55 7.36 10.37 7.92
N ALA A 56 6.36 9.57 7.56
CA ALA A 56 5.78 9.57 6.22
C ALA A 56 4.34 9.03 6.26
N LEU A 57 3.55 9.37 5.25
CA LEU A 57 2.26 8.75 4.96
C LEU A 57 2.31 8.25 3.52
N PHE A 58 2.15 6.94 3.34
CA PHE A 58 2.07 6.31 2.03
C PHE A 58 0.60 6.05 1.69
N ASP A 59 0.22 6.29 0.43
CA ASP A 59 -1.09 5.91 -0.12
C ASP A 59 -0.83 4.95 -1.28
N GLY A 60 -1.57 3.84 -1.31
CA GLY A 60 -1.40 2.84 -2.33
C GLY A 60 -2.35 1.67 -2.19
N GLU A 61 -2.14 0.67 -3.03
CA GLU A 61 -2.97 -0.51 -3.11
C GLU A 61 -2.20 -1.74 -2.60
N ILE A 62 -2.76 -2.46 -1.62
CA ILE A 62 -2.26 -3.78 -1.22
C ILE A 62 -2.82 -4.82 -2.19
N VAL A 63 -1.91 -5.57 -2.82
CA VAL A 63 -2.23 -6.49 -3.93
C VAL A 63 -1.67 -7.87 -3.65
N ALA A 64 -2.45 -8.92 -3.91
CA ALA A 64 -1.94 -10.29 -3.96
C ALA A 64 -1.50 -10.65 -5.36
N PHE A 65 -0.42 -11.42 -5.47
CA PHE A 65 0.09 -11.95 -6.73
C PHE A 65 -0.03 -13.47 -6.73
N LYS A 66 -0.44 -14.02 -7.87
CA LYS A 66 -0.44 -15.46 -8.17
C LYS A 66 0.21 -15.66 -9.53
N GLU A 67 1.25 -16.50 -9.59
CA GLU A 67 1.99 -16.78 -10.83
C GLU A 67 2.48 -15.48 -11.54
N GLY A 68 2.91 -14.49 -10.76
CA GLY A 68 3.40 -13.21 -11.27
C GLY A 68 2.33 -12.25 -11.76
N ARG A 69 1.03 -12.58 -11.61
CA ARG A 69 -0.08 -11.70 -11.98
C ARG A 69 -0.85 -11.23 -10.75
N PRO A 70 -1.36 -9.99 -10.72
CA PRO A 70 -2.32 -9.56 -9.71
C PRO A 70 -3.54 -10.49 -9.70
N ASP A 71 -3.90 -11.00 -8.53
CA ASP A 71 -5.06 -11.85 -8.32
C ASP A 71 -5.82 -11.39 -7.07
N PHE A 72 -6.84 -10.57 -7.29
CA PHE A 72 -7.67 -10.01 -6.22
C PHE A 72 -8.38 -11.09 -5.40
N SER A 73 -8.75 -12.21 -6.01
CA SER A 73 -9.49 -13.28 -5.32
C SER A 73 -8.66 -13.98 -4.22
N THR A 74 -7.34 -13.82 -4.28
CA THR A 74 -6.40 -14.38 -3.30
C THR A 74 -6.16 -13.43 -2.12
N LEU A 75 -6.56 -12.16 -2.19
CA LEU A 75 -6.55 -11.24 -1.04
C LEU A 75 -7.56 -11.71 0.01
N LYS A 76 -7.11 -11.85 1.26
CA LYS A 76 -7.93 -12.22 2.41
C LYS A 76 -7.82 -11.19 3.50
#